data_AF-A0A8T4WDG0-F1
#
_entry.id   AF-A0A8T4WDG0-F1
#
_cell.length_a   1.000
_cell.length_b   1.000
_cell.length_c   1.000
_cell.angle_alpha   90.00
_cell.angle_beta   90.00
_cell.angle_gamma   90.00
#
_symmetry.space_group_name_H-M   'P 1'
#
loop_
_entity.id
_entity.type
_entity.pdbx_description
1 polymer ?
#
loop_
_entity_poly.entity_id
_entity_poly.type
_entity_poly.pdbx_seq_one_letter_code
_entity_poly.pdbx_strand_id
1 'polypeptide(L)'
;MSETENEVYAFCKECKENVRLNISQQEIKEAESGLVAVLSVHGSPQHALLAYIDKDLRVRGIEYPTTIQIKDTPQVSAVDESEADVWDEMEGDFSLHILVDFFGKQKKKAIVNFSHLIVHIMIEKPVYLIHDDKAMGRLVKSNLVNLLTEQSQLAELVSVINHDSLASIKKQDAFIFDLQMTRPVKESVEVDSKHFEKIVKDALSRENSFFQLKYELSKLFFSYRRLVDILQSSEQKMKDRELAHEVAIDFSLLSTLLDIAEIEGIDTKSRVERDGLGSAIRSI
;
A
#
# COMPACT_ATOMS: atom_id res chain seq x y z
N MET A 1 31.65 17.75 10.28
CA MET A 1 30.45 18.34 9.65
C MET A 1 29.29 17.56 10.25
N SER A 2 28.31 18.21 10.88
CA SER A 2 27.20 17.50 11.50
C SER A 2 26.37 16.84 10.40
N GLU A 3 26.39 15.51 10.35
CA GLU A 3 25.43 14.73 9.58
C GLU A 3 24.04 15.15 10.05
N THR A 4 23.22 15.64 9.13
CA THR A 4 21.85 16.03 9.43
C THR A 4 21.06 14.73 9.50
N GLU A 5 20.69 14.32 10.70
CA GLU A 5 19.75 13.22 10.94
C GLU A 5 18.33 13.76 10.75
N ASN A 6 17.49 13.00 10.03
CA ASN A 6 16.05 13.25 10.00
C ASN A 6 15.36 12.24 10.93
N GLU A 7 14.21 12.65 11.47
CA GLU A 7 13.38 11.84 12.34
C GLU A 7 12.15 11.36 11.55
N VAL A 8 11.90 10.06 11.57
CA VAL A 8 10.72 9.43 10.97
C VAL A 8 10.05 8.57 12.02
N TYR A 9 8.72 8.51 12.04
CA TYR A 9 7.97 7.72 13.00
C TYR A 9 7.29 6.53 12.31
N ALA A 10 7.44 5.35 12.91
CA ALA A 10 6.83 4.11 12.43
C ALA A 10 6.01 3.45 13.54
N PHE A 11 4.78 3.03 13.26
CA PHE A 11 3.94 2.39 14.27
C PHE A 11 4.41 0.96 14.54
N CYS A 12 4.74 0.66 15.80
CA CYS A 12 5.05 -0.68 16.24
C CYS A 12 3.79 -1.41 16.72
N LYS A 13 3.50 -2.56 16.10
CA LYS A 13 2.35 -3.40 16.46
C LYS A 13 2.51 -4.12 17.81
N GLU A 14 3.75 -4.36 18.26
CA GLU A 14 4.05 -5.09 19.50
C GLU A 14 3.99 -4.16 20.71
N CYS A 15 4.55 -2.95 20.60
CA CYS A 15 4.40 -1.91 21.60
C CYS A 15 3.03 -1.21 21.57
N LYS A 16 2.36 -1.17 20.41
CA LYS A 16 1.17 -0.35 20.14
C LYS A 16 1.44 1.16 20.23
N GLU A 17 2.65 1.59 19.88
CA GLU A 17 3.10 2.99 19.92
C GLU A 17 3.95 3.34 18.70
N ASN A 18 4.15 4.64 18.45
CA ASN A 18 5.05 5.12 17.39
C ASN A 18 6.51 5.07 17.85
N VAL A 19 7.36 4.48 17.02
CA VAL A 19 8.80 4.35 17.24
C VAL A 19 9.51 5.39 16.41
N ARG A 20 10.38 6.17 17.06
CA ARG A 20 11.27 7.10 16.38
C ARG A 20 12.39 6.35 15.68
N LEU A 21 12.59 6.67 14.41
CA LEU A 21 13.65 6.17 13.55
C LEU A 21 14.52 7.35 13.14
N ASN A 22 15.82 7.26 13.39
CA ASN A 22 16.79 8.24 12.93
C ASN A 22 17.39 7.73 11.61
N ILE A 23 17.43 8.60 10.60
CA ILE A 23 17.99 8.30 9.29
C ILE A 23 18.90 9.44 8.84
N SER A 24 20.11 9.11 8.40
CA SER A 24 21.03 10.13 7.91
C SER A 24 20.64 10.62 6.52
N GLN A 25 20.85 11.92 6.25
CA GLN A 25 20.70 12.48 4.91
C GLN A 25 21.60 11.80 3.86
N GLN A 26 22.70 11.17 4.29
CA GLN A 26 23.61 10.46 3.41
C GLN A 26 23.02 9.12 2.95
N GLU A 27 22.46 8.32 3.87
CA GLU A 27 21.78 7.05 3.55
C GLU A 27 20.63 7.25 2.56
N ILE A 28 19.87 8.34 2.69
CA ILE A 28 18.78 8.69 1.77
C ILE A 28 19.29 8.97 0.36
N LYS A 29 20.42 9.69 0.24
CA LYS A 29 21.01 10.05 -1.05
C LYS A 29 21.65 8.86 -1.74
N GLU A 30 22.24 7.96 -0.97
CA GLU A 30 22.94 6.77 -1.47
C GLU A 30 22.00 5.59 -1.76
N ALA A 31 20.71 5.70 -1.41
CA ALA A 31 19.69 4.71 -1.74
C ALA A 31 19.44 4.64 -3.26
N GLU A 32 20.15 3.74 -3.94
CA GLU A 32 20.00 3.43 -5.37
C GLU A 32 18.60 2.88 -5.66
N SER A 33 18.20 1.88 -4.87
CA SER A 33 16.80 1.56 -4.71
C SER A 33 16.16 2.73 -3.98
N GLY A 34 15.08 3.37 -4.40
CA GLY A 34 14.52 4.54 -3.70
C GLY A 34 14.07 4.35 -2.22
N LEU A 35 14.47 3.28 -1.54
CA LEU A 35 14.20 2.93 -0.15
C LEU A 35 15.50 2.76 0.66
N VAL A 36 15.48 3.25 1.89
CA VAL A 36 16.45 2.98 2.95
C VAL A 36 15.82 2.03 3.97
N ALA A 37 16.54 1.00 4.38
CA ALA A 37 16.10 0.07 5.41
C ALA A 37 16.68 0.51 6.77
N VAL A 38 15.81 0.87 7.71
CA VAL A 38 16.20 1.31 9.07
C VAL A 38 15.73 0.28 10.08
N LEU A 39 16.67 -0.29 10.84
CA LEU A 39 16.38 -1.25 11.91
C LEU A 39 16.37 -0.53 13.25
N SER A 40 15.26 -0.65 13.99
CA SER A 40 15.14 -0.14 15.36
C SER A 40 14.79 -1.27 16.33
N VAL A 41 15.55 -1.38 17.42
CA VAL A 41 15.33 -2.34 18.52
C VAL A 41 14.78 -1.57 19.72
N HIS A 42 13.57 -1.91 20.17
CA HIS A 42 12.85 -1.16 21.19
C HIS A 42 11.88 -2.06 21.97
N GLY A 43 11.14 -1.47 22.92
CA GLY A 43 10.13 -2.16 23.72
C GLY A 43 10.67 -3.01 24.88
N SER A 44 9.74 -3.52 25.69
CA SER A 44 10.01 -4.46 26.80
C SER A 44 8.88 -5.50 26.86
N PRO A 45 9.10 -6.76 26.41
CA PRO A 45 10.37 -7.33 25.96
C PRO A 45 10.89 -6.70 24.65
N GLN A 46 12.22 -6.69 24.49
CA GLN A 46 12.87 -6.14 23.31
C GLN A 46 12.50 -6.91 22.05
N HIS A 47 12.18 -6.18 21.00
CA HIS A 47 11.96 -6.69 19.65
C HIS A 47 12.49 -5.66 18.65
N ALA A 48 12.58 -6.03 17.37
CA ALA A 48 12.89 -5.04 16.35
C ALA A 48 11.85 -4.88 15.27
N LEU A 49 11.97 -3.70 14.70
CA LEU A 49 11.17 -3.16 13.63
C LEU A 49 12.16 -2.74 12.54
N LEU A 50 12.04 -3.38 11.38
CA LEU A 50 12.75 -2.99 10.18
C LEU A 50 11.78 -2.19 9.32
N ALA A 51 12.02 -0.88 9.18
CA ALA A 51 11.21 0.00 8.35
C ALA A 51 11.90 0.28 7.02
N TYR A 52 11.13 0.28 5.94
CA TYR A 52 11.58 0.74 4.62
C TYR A 52 11.08 2.17 4.41
N ILE A 53 11.99 3.12 4.29
CA ILE A 53 11.71 4.56 4.22
C ILE A 53 12.13 5.06 2.84
N ASP A 54 11.28 5.82 2.16
CA ASP A 54 11.64 6.40 0.85
C ASP A 54 12.38 7.75 0.97
N LYS A 55 12.73 8.33 -0.20
CA LYS A 55 13.43 9.62 -0.29
C LYS A 55 12.62 10.82 0.22
N ASP A 56 11.30 10.69 0.34
CA ASP A 56 10.39 11.69 0.90
C ASP A 56 10.17 11.48 2.42
N LEU A 57 10.99 10.63 3.07
CA LEU A 57 10.91 10.30 4.51
C LEU A 57 9.62 9.57 4.90
N ARG A 58 9.04 8.81 3.96
CA ARG A 58 7.77 8.10 4.16
C ARG A 58 7.98 6.62 4.44
N VAL A 59 7.22 6.05 5.38
CA VAL A 59 7.32 4.63 5.74
C VAL A 59 6.53 3.78 4.75
N ARG A 60 7.25 3.05 3.90
CA ARG A 60 6.70 2.20 2.84
C ARG A 60 6.41 0.78 3.30
N GLY A 61 7.08 0.28 4.32
CA GLY A 61 6.81 -1.06 4.85
C GLY A 61 7.48 -1.28 6.18
N ILE A 62 6.94 -2.22 6.95
CA ILE A 62 7.50 -2.61 8.25
C ILE A 62 7.56 -4.12 8.33
N GLU A 63 8.75 -4.64 8.62
CA GLU A 63 8.99 -6.05 8.94
C GLU A 63 9.42 -6.20 10.40
N TYR A 64 9.10 -7.37 10.96
CA TYR A 64 9.42 -7.71 12.36
C TYR A 64 10.34 -8.93 12.34
N PRO A 65 11.67 -8.72 12.32
CA PRO A 65 12.63 -9.81 12.25
C PRO A 65 12.53 -10.69 13.51
N THR A 66 12.38 -12.00 13.31
CA THR A 66 12.31 -12.98 14.41
C THR A 66 13.66 -13.30 15.04
N THR A 67 14.76 -12.96 14.37
CA THR A 67 16.13 -13.21 14.84
C THR A 67 17.02 -12.03 14.47
N ILE A 68 17.64 -11.41 15.46
CA ILE A 68 18.60 -10.32 15.27
C ILE A 68 19.85 -10.67 16.02
N GLN A 69 20.97 -10.77 15.32
CA GLN A 69 22.28 -10.82 15.94
C GLN A 69 22.77 -9.38 16.08
N ILE A 70 22.43 -8.73 17.18
CA ILE A 70 22.93 -7.39 17.49
C ILE A 70 24.36 -7.55 18.02
N LYS A 71 25.35 -7.00 17.30
CA LYS A 71 26.76 -7.00 17.76
C LYS A 71 27.03 -5.93 18.82
N ASP A 72 26.32 -4.81 18.75
CA ASP A 72 26.42 -3.71 19.71
C ASP A 72 25.02 -3.14 19.93
N THR A 73 24.53 -3.25 21.16
CA THR A 73 23.20 -2.76 21.56
C THR A 73 23.24 -1.24 21.68
N PRO A 74 22.52 -0.47 20.85
CA PRO A 74 22.35 0.95 21.13
C PRO A 74 21.47 1.08 22.38
N GLN A 75 21.93 1.83 23.39
CA GLN A 75 21.03 2.30 24.45
C GLN A 75 20.09 3.33 23.84
N VAL A 76 18.79 3.07 23.88
CA VAL A 76 17.76 4.04 23.49
C VAL A 76 16.98 4.45 24.73
N SER A 77 16.94 5.75 24.98
CA SER A 77 16.07 6.42 25.94
C SER A 77 14.64 6.42 25.42
N ALA A 78 13.70 5.94 26.24
CA ALA A 78 12.28 6.23 26.05
C ALA A 78 12.10 7.76 26.07
N VAL A 79 11.45 8.31 25.04
CA VAL A 79 11.07 9.71 25.00
C VAL A 79 9.60 9.76 25.38
N ASP A 80 9.26 10.53 26.41
CA ASP A 80 7.86 10.77 26.80
C ASP A 80 7.10 11.50 25.69
N GLU A 81 5.81 11.18 25.59
CA GLU A 81 4.85 11.69 24.61
C GLU A 81 4.99 13.21 24.40
N SER A 82 5.48 13.61 23.23
CA SER A 82 5.32 14.98 22.75
C SER A 82 5.16 15.02 21.23
N GLU A 83 3.93 15.39 20.85
CA GLU A 83 3.53 16.09 19.62
C GLU A 83 4.06 15.55 18.29
N ALA A 84 3.62 14.35 17.92
CA ALA A 84 3.48 13.97 16.51
C ALA A 84 2.01 14.14 16.14
N ASP A 85 1.72 15.07 15.22
CA ASP A 85 0.42 15.45 14.68
C ASP A 85 -0.77 14.58 15.14
N VAL A 86 -1.48 15.06 16.15
CA VAL A 86 -2.85 14.64 16.44
C VAL A 86 -3.70 15.07 15.25
N TRP A 87 -3.74 14.23 14.22
CA TRP A 87 -4.79 14.29 13.22
C TRP A 87 -6.07 13.82 13.91
N ASP A 88 -6.83 14.82 14.35
CA ASP A 88 -8.20 14.80 14.83
C ASP A 88 -8.79 13.39 15.01
N GLU A 89 -8.95 13.03 16.28
CA GLU A 89 -9.94 12.05 16.73
C GLU A 89 -11.30 12.39 16.09
N MET A 90 -11.58 11.85 14.90
CA MET A 90 -12.93 11.79 14.40
C MET A 90 -13.65 10.72 15.23
N GLU A 91 -14.44 11.21 16.17
CA GLU A 91 -15.43 10.49 16.97
C GLU A 91 -16.15 9.40 16.14
N GLY A 92 -15.79 8.15 16.40
CA GLY A 92 -16.38 6.96 15.79
C GLY A 92 -15.30 5.97 15.38
N ASP A 93 -15.20 4.86 16.11
CA ASP A 93 -14.25 3.76 15.89
C ASP A 93 -14.52 3.07 14.52
N PHE A 94 -14.13 3.72 13.43
CA PHE A 94 -14.33 3.25 12.06
C PHE A 94 -13.25 2.21 11.73
N SER A 95 -13.44 0.99 12.23
CA SER A 95 -12.51 -0.11 12.01
C SER A 95 -12.40 -0.53 10.53
N LEU A 96 -11.31 -1.22 10.17
CA LEU A 96 -11.15 -1.80 8.83
C LEU A 96 -12.30 -2.75 8.47
N HIS A 97 -12.87 -3.46 9.45
CA HIS A 97 -14.02 -4.33 9.24
C HIS A 97 -15.23 -3.55 8.72
N ILE A 98 -15.53 -2.42 9.38
CA ILE A 98 -16.63 -1.53 8.97
C ILE A 98 -16.38 -1.00 7.56
N LEU A 99 -15.15 -0.56 7.25
CA LEU A 99 -14.80 -0.08 5.91
C LEU A 99 -15.07 -1.15 4.84
N VAL A 100 -14.60 -2.38 5.07
CA VAL A 100 -14.74 -3.49 4.11
C VAL A 100 -16.22 -3.86 3.94
N ASP A 101 -17.02 -3.86 5.00
CA ASP A 101 -18.43 -4.23 4.95
C ASP A 101 -19.29 -3.33 4.04
N PHE A 102 -18.89 -2.07 3.80
CA PHE A 102 -19.54 -1.21 2.79
C PHE A 102 -19.45 -1.76 1.38
N PHE A 103 -18.48 -2.62 1.10
CA PHE A 103 -18.25 -3.20 -0.22
C PHE A 103 -18.95 -4.54 -0.42
N GLY A 104 -19.75 -5.03 0.53
CA GLY A 104 -20.58 -6.21 0.29
C GLY A 104 -21.27 -6.77 1.53
N LYS A 105 -22.48 -7.32 1.32
CA LYS A 105 -23.27 -7.97 2.39
C LYS A 105 -22.66 -9.26 2.93
N GLN A 106 -21.77 -9.90 2.17
CA GLN A 106 -21.09 -11.13 2.57
C GLN A 106 -19.60 -10.83 2.62
N LYS A 107 -18.93 -11.22 3.71
CA LYS A 107 -17.49 -10.97 3.92
C LYS A 107 -16.63 -11.34 2.70
N LYS A 108 -16.89 -12.48 2.05
CA LYS A 108 -16.17 -12.89 0.84
C LYS A 108 -16.36 -11.90 -0.32
N LYS A 109 -17.59 -11.45 -0.57
CA LYS A 109 -17.90 -10.48 -1.64
C LYS A 109 -17.36 -9.09 -1.32
N ALA A 110 -17.46 -8.69 -0.06
CA ALA A 110 -16.92 -7.43 0.45
C ALA A 110 -15.42 -7.34 0.17
N ILE A 111 -14.68 -8.38 0.52
CA ILE A 111 -13.24 -8.46 0.26
C ILE A 111 -12.94 -8.40 -1.24
N VAL A 112 -13.62 -9.18 -2.07
CA VAL A 112 -13.42 -9.16 -3.54
C VAL A 112 -13.63 -7.76 -4.11
N ASN A 113 -14.76 -7.12 -3.80
CA ASN A 113 -15.08 -5.79 -4.30
C ASN A 113 -14.10 -4.72 -3.79
N PHE A 114 -13.69 -4.83 -2.52
CA PHE A 114 -12.69 -3.93 -1.94
C PHE A 114 -11.30 -4.12 -2.57
N SER A 115 -10.93 -5.36 -2.90
CA SER A 115 -9.71 -5.66 -3.65
C SER A 115 -9.76 -5.12 -5.07
N HIS A 116 -10.91 -5.17 -5.76
CA HIS A 116 -11.09 -4.54 -7.08
C HIS A 116 -10.89 -3.03 -6.99
N LEU A 117 -11.49 -2.39 -5.97
CA LEU A 117 -11.32 -0.96 -5.71
C LEU A 117 -9.84 -0.59 -5.54
N ILE A 118 -9.10 -1.33 -4.70
CA ILE A 118 -7.67 -1.08 -4.45
C ILE A 118 -6.86 -1.16 -5.75
N VAL A 119 -7.10 -2.19 -6.57
CA VAL A 119 -6.43 -2.34 -7.87
C VAL A 119 -6.68 -1.12 -8.75
N HIS A 120 -7.94 -0.70 -8.89
CA HIS A 120 -8.31 0.45 -9.73
C HIS A 120 -7.63 1.75 -9.27
N ILE A 121 -7.47 1.93 -7.95
CA ILE A 121 -6.74 3.08 -7.42
C ILE A 121 -5.24 2.98 -7.72
N MET A 122 -4.66 1.77 -7.60
CA MET A 122 -3.25 1.53 -7.87
C MET A 122 -2.87 1.87 -9.32
N ILE A 123 -3.76 1.57 -10.27
CA ILE A 123 -3.62 1.87 -11.71
C ILE A 123 -4.19 3.24 -12.11
N GLU A 124 -4.36 4.12 -11.12
CA GLU A 124 -4.78 5.51 -11.28
C GLU A 124 -6.10 5.73 -12.04
N LYS A 125 -7.02 4.76 -11.98
CA LYS A 125 -8.37 4.88 -12.57
C LYS A 125 -9.28 5.69 -11.64
N PRO A 126 -10.10 6.60 -12.18
CA PRO A 126 -11.11 7.30 -11.40
C PRO A 126 -12.07 6.31 -10.73
N VAL A 127 -12.37 6.58 -9.46
CA VAL A 127 -13.24 5.76 -8.60
C VAL A 127 -14.40 6.61 -8.14
N TYR A 128 -15.61 6.17 -8.46
CA TYR A 128 -16.84 6.82 -8.03
C TYR A 128 -17.61 5.94 -7.06
N LEU A 129 -17.82 6.46 -5.85
CA LEU A 129 -18.64 5.86 -4.80
C LEU A 129 -20.02 6.51 -4.82
N ILE A 130 -21.06 5.73 -5.15
CA ILE A 130 -22.45 6.20 -5.18
C ILE A 130 -23.06 6.04 -3.79
N HIS A 131 -23.56 7.14 -3.23
CA HIS A 131 -24.41 7.14 -2.04
C HIS A 131 -25.27 8.40 -2.01
N ASP A 132 -26.59 8.27 -1.80
CA ASP A 132 -27.48 9.45 -1.81
C ASP A 132 -27.31 10.31 -0.56
N ASP A 133 -26.97 9.70 0.58
CA ASP A 133 -26.45 10.42 1.74
C ASP A 133 -24.95 10.71 1.56
N LYS A 134 -24.64 11.98 1.27
CA LYS A 134 -23.28 12.46 1.06
C LYS A 134 -22.41 12.35 2.32
N ALA A 135 -22.97 12.39 3.52
CA ALA A 135 -22.17 12.28 4.75
C ALA A 135 -21.57 10.87 4.85
N MET A 136 -22.39 9.84 4.64
CA MET A 136 -21.92 8.45 4.63
C MET A 136 -20.89 8.19 3.52
N GLY A 137 -21.16 8.65 2.30
CA GLY A 137 -20.21 8.52 1.20
C GLY A 137 -18.86 9.22 1.50
N ARG A 138 -18.90 10.40 2.11
CA ARG A 138 -17.68 11.12 2.55
C ARG A 138 -16.94 10.38 3.65
N LEU A 139 -17.64 9.79 4.62
CA LEU A 139 -17.02 8.99 5.68
C LEU A 139 -16.25 7.80 5.11
N VAL A 140 -16.87 7.05 4.19
CA VAL A 140 -16.20 5.93 3.49
C VAL A 140 -15.01 6.44 2.68
N LYS A 141 -15.18 7.53 1.91
CA LYS A 141 -14.08 8.15 1.16
C LYS A 141 -12.93 8.54 2.08
N SER A 142 -13.18 9.22 3.20
CA SER A 142 -12.13 9.68 4.12
C SER A 142 -11.33 8.51 4.71
N ASN A 143 -12.01 7.43 5.11
CA ASN A 143 -11.34 6.24 5.63
C ASN A 143 -10.55 5.48 4.55
N LEU A 144 -11.09 5.39 3.34
CA LEU A 144 -10.38 4.85 2.19
C LEU A 144 -9.14 5.68 1.87
N VAL A 145 -9.27 7.01 1.84
CA VAL A 145 -8.14 7.92 1.63
C VAL A 145 -7.11 7.75 2.74
N ASN A 146 -7.51 7.69 4.02
CA ASN A 146 -6.59 7.46 5.15
C ASN A 146 -5.78 6.16 5.00
N LEU A 147 -6.46 5.08 4.56
CA LEU A 147 -5.84 3.79 4.31
C LEU A 147 -4.78 3.85 3.19
N LEU A 148 -4.96 4.76 2.23
CA LEU A 148 -4.11 4.91 1.05
C LEU A 148 -3.10 6.06 1.17
N THR A 149 -3.26 6.95 2.16
CA THR A 149 -2.45 8.16 2.31
C THR A 149 -1.07 7.91 2.87
N GLU A 150 -0.10 8.07 1.99
CA GLU A 150 0.83 9.23 1.99
C GLU A 150 0.94 9.93 0.60
N GLN A 151 0.06 9.61 -0.38
CA GLN A 151 0.15 10.10 -1.76
C GLN A 151 -1.07 10.96 -2.12
N SER A 152 -0.95 12.29 -2.01
CA SER A 152 -2.04 13.27 -2.21
C SER A 152 -2.81 13.10 -3.53
N GLN A 153 -2.11 12.67 -4.59
CA GLN A 153 -2.69 12.43 -5.92
C GLN A 153 -3.74 11.31 -5.93
N LEU A 154 -3.59 10.28 -5.11
CA LEU A 154 -4.54 9.16 -5.06
C LEU A 154 -5.86 9.54 -4.41
N ALA A 155 -5.84 10.52 -3.51
CA ALA A 155 -7.05 11.02 -2.85
C ALA A 155 -7.99 11.75 -3.85
N GLU A 156 -7.42 12.29 -4.93
CA GLU A 156 -8.17 12.97 -5.99
C GLU A 156 -8.90 11.98 -6.92
N LEU A 157 -8.44 10.73 -7.00
CA LEU A 157 -9.06 9.68 -7.82
C LEU A 157 -10.42 9.24 -7.28
N VAL A 158 -10.64 9.35 -5.97
CA VAL A 158 -11.86 8.88 -5.30
C VAL A 158 -12.87 10.02 -5.16
N SER A 159 -14.05 9.85 -5.75
CA SER A 159 -15.14 10.82 -5.71
C SER A 159 -16.44 10.20 -5.18
N VAL A 160 -17.23 11.00 -4.46
CA VAL A 160 -18.55 10.60 -3.97
C VAL A 160 -19.62 11.28 -4.81
N ILE A 161 -20.55 10.49 -5.34
CA ILE A 161 -21.62 10.95 -6.22
C ILE A 161 -22.98 10.43 -5.75
N ASN A 162 -24.06 11.05 -6.20
CA ASN A 162 -25.42 10.52 -6.04
C ASN A 162 -25.85 9.75 -7.29
N HIS A 163 -26.98 9.03 -7.21
CA HIS A 163 -27.51 8.27 -8.35
C HIS A 163 -27.83 9.15 -9.57
N ASP A 164 -28.29 10.39 -9.36
CA ASP A 164 -28.61 11.32 -10.43
C ASP A 164 -27.40 11.68 -11.31
N SER A 165 -26.19 11.67 -10.72
CA SER A 165 -24.94 11.99 -11.41
C SER A 165 -24.38 10.81 -12.22
N LEU A 166 -24.95 9.61 -12.12
CA LEU A 166 -24.40 8.42 -12.76
C LEU A 166 -24.38 8.53 -14.30
N ALA A 167 -25.37 9.19 -14.89
CA ALA A 167 -25.51 9.28 -16.35
C ALA A 167 -24.35 10.03 -17.01
N SER A 168 -23.75 11.03 -16.35
CA SER A 168 -22.61 11.79 -16.88
C SER A 168 -21.29 11.01 -16.80
N ILE A 169 -21.17 10.06 -15.88
CA ILE A 169 -19.92 9.33 -15.58
C ILE A 169 -19.80 8.04 -16.38
N LYS A 170 -20.91 7.39 -16.77
CA LYS A 170 -20.89 6.10 -17.49
C LYS A 170 -19.99 6.05 -18.73
N LYS A 171 -19.74 7.19 -19.37
CA LYS A 171 -18.89 7.33 -20.57
C LYS A 171 -17.39 7.34 -20.28
N GLN A 172 -16.97 7.49 -19.02
CA GLN A 172 -15.56 7.52 -18.64
C GLN A 172 -15.04 6.12 -18.33
N ASP A 173 -13.75 5.90 -18.53
CA ASP A 173 -13.05 4.70 -18.09
C ASP A 173 -12.80 4.81 -16.58
N ALA A 174 -13.77 4.35 -15.77
CA ALA A 174 -13.82 4.55 -14.33
C ALA A 174 -14.44 3.36 -13.63
N PHE A 175 -13.99 3.10 -12.40
CA PHE A 175 -14.62 2.16 -11.48
C PHE A 175 -15.79 2.85 -10.78
N ILE A 176 -16.97 2.23 -10.81
CA ILE A 176 -18.16 2.78 -10.18
C ILE A 176 -18.73 1.75 -9.23
N PHE A 177 -18.77 2.10 -7.95
CA PHE A 177 -19.31 1.25 -6.90
C PHE A 177 -20.49 1.92 -6.20
N ASP A 178 -21.57 1.18 -6.05
CA ASP A 178 -22.75 1.63 -5.33
C ASP A 178 -22.67 1.18 -3.87
N LEU A 179 -22.37 2.12 -2.97
CA LEU A 179 -22.24 1.85 -1.53
C LEU A 179 -23.60 1.52 -0.91
N GLN A 180 -24.69 2.11 -1.41
CA GLN A 180 -26.04 1.90 -0.88
C GLN A 180 -26.61 0.54 -1.27
N MET A 181 -26.35 0.11 -2.52
CA MET A 181 -26.73 -1.21 -3.01
C MET A 181 -25.66 -2.28 -2.76
N THR A 182 -24.48 -1.90 -2.28
CA THR A 182 -23.32 -2.76 -1.99
C THR A 182 -22.87 -3.60 -3.20
N ARG A 183 -22.72 -2.98 -4.37
CA ARG A 183 -22.37 -3.69 -5.62
C ARG A 183 -21.58 -2.83 -6.61
N PRO A 184 -20.71 -3.43 -7.45
CA PRO A 184 -20.14 -2.73 -8.59
C PRO A 184 -21.23 -2.41 -9.62
N VAL A 185 -21.20 -1.19 -10.13
CA VAL A 185 -22.04 -0.72 -11.25
C VAL A 185 -21.28 -0.79 -12.56
N LYS A 186 -19.97 -0.52 -12.51
CA LYS A 186 -19.05 -0.61 -13.65
C LYS A 186 -17.65 -0.94 -13.14
N GLU A 187 -17.02 -1.91 -13.77
CA GLU A 187 -15.57 -2.14 -13.64
C GLU A 187 -14.89 -1.50 -14.85
N SER A 188 -13.75 -0.85 -14.63
CA SER A 188 -13.00 -0.19 -15.71
C SER A 188 -12.06 -1.19 -16.39
N VAL A 189 -11.49 -2.09 -15.60
CA VAL A 189 -10.60 -3.16 -16.05
C VAL A 189 -10.92 -4.48 -15.35
N GLU A 190 -10.74 -5.60 -16.06
CA GLU A 190 -10.82 -6.93 -15.49
C GLU A 190 -9.42 -7.35 -15.03
N VAL A 191 -9.21 -7.47 -13.72
CA VAL A 191 -7.91 -7.78 -13.12
C VAL A 191 -8.06 -8.92 -12.12
N ASP A 192 -7.11 -9.88 -12.11
CA ASP A 192 -7.05 -10.89 -11.04
C ASP A 192 -6.67 -10.20 -9.71
N SER A 193 -7.65 -10.06 -8.84
CA SER A 193 -7.51 -9.41 -7.54
C SER A 193 -7.17 -10.37 -6.40
N LYS A 194 -6.91 -11.66 -6.65
CA LYS A 194 -6.69 -12.68 -5.60
C LYS A 194 -5.57 -12.33 -4.64
N HIS A 195 -4.49 -11.71 -5.13
CA HIS A 195 -3.40 -11.31 -4.27
C HIS A 195 -3.84 -10.21 -3.29
N PHE A 196 -4.55 -9.19 -3.80
CA PHE A 196 -5.15 -8.14 -2.99
C PHE A 196 -6.19 -8.70 -2.02
N GLU A 197 -6.99 -9.69 -2.44
CA GLU A 197 -7.91 -10.38 -1.54
C GLU A 197 -7.18 -11.05 -0.38
N LYS A 198 -6.01 -11.65 -0.64
CA LYS A 198 -5.19 -12.29 0.40
C LYS A 198 -4.67 -11.24 1.38
N ILE A 199 -4.10 -10.13 0.90
CA ILE A 199 -3.60 -9.04 1.76
C ILE A 199 -4.74 -8.52 2.66
N VAL A 200 -5.93 -8.27 2.09
CA VAL A 200 -7.09 -7.81 2.86
C VAL A 200 -7.56 -8.86 3.88
N LYS A 201 -7.64 -10.14 3.51
CA LYS A 201 -8.00 -11.24 4.42
C LYS A 201 -7.01 -11.33 5.58
N ASP A 202 -5.72 -11.28 5.28
CA ASP A 202 -4.65 -11.41 6.26
C ASP A 202 -4.70 -10.22 7.24
N ALA A 203 -4.87 -9.00 6.75
CA ALA A 203 -5.02 -7.80 7.58
C ALA A 203 -6.25 -7.87 8.50
N LEU A 204 -7.41 -8.25 7.99
CA LEU A 204 -8.65 -8.40 8.78
C LEU A 204 -8.53 -9.45 9.90
N SER A 205 -7.52 -10.32 9.88
CA SER A 205 -7.34 -11.36 10.90
C SER A 205 -6.49 -10.90 12.11
N ARG A 206 -5.98 -9.65 12.11
CA ARG A 206 -5.02 -9.16 13.12
C ARG A 206 -5.56 -8.00 13.95
N GLU A 207 -5.02 -7.82 15.17
CA GLU A 207 -5.46 -6.78 16.12
C GLU A 207 -5.28 -5.34 15.59
N ASN A 208 -4.25 -5.07 14.76
CA ASN A 208 -3.96 -3.76 14.17
C ASN A 208 -4.27 -3.75 12.66
N SER A 209 -5.40 -4.33 12.29
CA SER A 209 -5.79 -4.61 10.90
C SER A 209 -5.69 -3.40 9.96
N PHE A 210 -6.09 -2.21 10.41
CA PHE A 210 -6.03 -0.98 9.61
C PHE A 210 -4.60 -0.57 9.25
N PHE A 211 -3.72 -0.42 10.25
CA PHE A 211 -2.32 -0.05 10.03
C PHE A 211 -1.57 -1.09 9.22
N GLN A 212 -1.84 -2.37 9.46
CA GLN A 212 -1.22 -3.43 8.69
C GLN A 212 -1.58 -3.33 7.21
N LEU A 213 -2.87 -3.17 6.90
CA LEU A 213 -3.28 -3.00 5.50
C LEU A 213 -2.70 -1.72 4.91
N LYS A 214 -2.68 -0.61 5.65
CA LYS A 214 -2.06 0.65 5.22
C LYS A 214 -0.60 0.46 4.79
N TYR A 215 0.21 -0.26 5.57
CA TYR A 215 1.61 -0.52 5.23
C TYR A 215 1.78 -1.44 4.02
N GLU A 216 1.01 -2.53 3.94
CA GLU A 216 1.05 -3.43 2.79
C GLU A 216 0.67 -2.71 1.49
N LEU A 217 -0.36 -1.86 1.53
CA LEU A 217 -0.77 -1.06 0.38
C LEU A 217 0.25 0.02 0.02
N SER A 218 0.88 0.67 1.01
CA SER A 218 1.94 1.65 0.78
C SER A 218 3.14 1.02 0.06
N LYS A 219 3.60 -0.16 0.51
CA LYS A 219 4.67 -0.93 -0.15
C LYS A 219 4.28 -1.27 -1.58
N LEU A 220 3.08 -1.81 -1.75
CA LEU A 220 2.59 -2.28 -3.04
C LEU A 220 2.49 -1.15 -4.07
N PHE A 221 1.92 -0.01 -3.67
CA PHE A 221 1.74 1.13 -4.57
C PHE A 221 3.07 1.77 -4.95
N PHE A 222 4.00 1.86 -4.00
CA PHE A 222 5.37 2.30 -4.27
C PHE A 222 6.08 1.38 -5.25
N SER A 223 6.08 0.07 -4.98
CA SER A 223 6.69 -0.94 -5.86
C SER A 223 6.07 -0.96 -7.24
N TYR A 224 4.75 -0.78 -7.34
CA TYR A 224 4.06 -0.73 -8.62
C TYR A 224 4.45 0.51 -9.44
N ARG A 225 4.45 1.70 -8.83
CA ARG A 225 4.89 2.93 -9.51
C ARG A 225 6.32 2.81 -10.01
N ARG A 226 7.21 2.28 -9.17
CA ARG A 226 8.59 2.04 -9.56
C ARG A 226 8.72 1.02 -10.69
N LEU A 227 7.90 -0.04 -10.69
CA LEU A 227 7.83 -0.98 -11.80
C LEU A 227 7.46 -0.26 -13.11
N VAL A 228 6.41 0.56 -13.08
CA VAL A 228 5.98 1.35 -14.24
C VAL A 228 7.10 2.27 -14.71
N ASP A 229 7.75 3.00 -13.81
CA ASP A 229 8.86 3.91 -14.13
C ASP A 229 10.02 3.17 -14.81
N ILE A 230 10.43 2.02 -14.28
CA ILE A 230 11.50 1.19 -14.86
C ILE A 230 11.10 0.68 -16.24
N LEU A 231 9.88 0.17 -16.41
CA LEU A 231 9.41 -0.37 -17.69
C LEU A 231 9.28 0.71 -18.77
N GLN A 232 8.94 1.94 -18.39
CA GLN A 232 8.80 3.07 -19.30
C GLN A 232 10.15 3.72 -19.63
N SER A 233 11.08 3.78 -18.68
CA SER A 233 12.38 4.46 -18.85
C SER A 233 13.50 3.55 -19.37
N SER A 234 13.44 2.24 -19.10
CA SER A 234 14.48 1.31 -19.53
C SER A 234 14.36 0.98 -21.02
N GLU A 235 15.44 1.24 -21.78
CA GLU A 235 15.56 0.77 -23.15
C GLU A 235 15.95 -0.71 -23.22
N GLN A 236 16.57 -1.23 -22.17
CA GLN A 236 17.09 -2.59 -22.10
C GLN A 236 16.09 -3.55 -21.49
N LYS A 237 16.18 -4.80 -21.93
CA LYS A 237 15.40 -5.90 -21.37
C LYS A 237 16.00 -6.33 -20.03
N MET A 238 15.19 -6.36 -18.98
CA MET A 238 15.60 -6.70 -17.62
C MET A 238 15.13 -8.09 -17.24
N LYS A 239 15.91 -8.83 -16.45
CA LYS A 239 15.49 -10.14 -15.94
C LYS A 239 14.44 -9.97 -14.85
N ASP A 240 13.46 -10.86 -14.79
CA ASP A 240 12.39 -10.82 -13.79
C ASP A 240 12.91 -10.78 -12.33
N ARG A 241 13.96 -11.53 -12.00
CA ARG A 241 14.57 -11.51 -10.64
C ARG A 241 15.24 -10.18 -10.31
N GLU A 242 15.94 -9.61 -11.28
CA GLU A 242 16.57 -8.29 -11.16
C GLU A 242 15.50 -7.22 -10.97
N LEU A 243 14.44 -7.27 -11.79
CA LEU A 243 13.31 -6.37 -11.70
C LEU A 243 12.60 -6.45 -10.34
N ALA A 244 12.35 -7.65 -9.81
CA ALA A 244 11.76 -7.82 -8.48
C ALA A 244 12.61 -7.18 -7.36
N HIS A 245 13.94 -7.32 -7.46
CA HIS A 245 14.86 -6.72 -6.51
C HIS A 245 14.82 -5.19 -6.60
N GLU A 246 14.89 -4.66 -7.82
CA GLU A 246 14.84 -3.22 -8.08
C GLU A 246 13.54 -2.61 -7.55
N VAL A 247 12.37 -3.20 -7.85
CA VAL A 247 11.09 -2.67 -7.37
C VAL A 247 10.80 -2.99 -5.89
N ALA A 248 11.74 -3.64 -5.19
CA ALA A 248 11.65 -4.02 -3.79
C ALA A 248 10.39 -4.85 -3.44
N ILE A 249 10.05 -5.83 -4.28
CA ILE A 249 8.87 -6.67 -4.11
C ILE A 249 9.21 -8.16 -4.07
N ASP A 250 8.37 -8.92 -3.37
CA ASP A 250 8.46 -10.37 -3.42
C ASP A 250 8.31 -10.87 -4.86
N PHE A 251 9.23 -11.74 -5.28
CA PHE A 251 9.23 -12.29 -6.64
C PHE A 251 7.90 -12.94 -7.03
N SER A 252 7.18 -13.51 -6.05
CA SER A 252 5.86 -14.11 -6.25
C SER A 252 4.75 -13.13 -6.66
N LEU A 253 4.93 -11.84 -6.37
CA LEU A 253 3.99 -10.76 -6.66
C LEU A 253 4.30 -10.05 -7.97
N LEU A 254 5.52 -10.21 -8.48
CA LEU A 254 5.95 -9.56 -9.71
C LEU A 254 5.06 -9.93 -10.91
N SER A 255 4.66 -11.20 -11.04
CA SER A 255 3.80 -11.63 -12.16
C SER A 255 2.46 -10.89 -12.16
N THR A 256 1.82 -10.75 -10.98
CA THR A 256 0.56 -10.02 -10.85
C THR A 256 0.74 -8.54 -11.20
N LEU A 257 1.83 -7.91 -10.76
CA LEU A 257 2.08 -6.51 -11.11
C LEU A 257 2.39 -6.32 -12.61
N LEU A 258 3.08 -7.26 -13.24
CA LEU A 258 3.33 -7.23 -14.68
C LEU A 258 2.03 -7.42 -15.48
N ASP A 259 1.14 -8.31 -15.04
CA ASP A 259 -0.17 -8.49 -15.68
C ASP A 259 -1.02 -7.21 -15.57
N ILE A 260 -0.96 -6.53 -14.43
CA ILE A 260 -1.64 -5.24 -14.22
C ILE A 260 -1.06 -4.14 -15.12
N ALA A 261 0.27 -4.05 -15.21
CA ALA A 261 0.95 -3.11 -16.11
C ALA A 261 0.59 -3.37 -17.59
N GLU A 262 0.48 -4.64 -18.01
CA GLU A 262 0.05 -4.99 -19.37
C GLU A 262 -1.40 -4.53 -19.65
N ILE A 263 -2.29 -4.63 -18.66
CA ILE A 263 -3.68 -4.13 -18.76
C ILE A 263 -3.72 -2.61 -18.91
N GLU A 264 -2.79 -1.88 -18.31
CA GLU A 264 -2.61 -0.44 -18.52
C GLU A 264 -1.97 -0.08 -19.87
N GLY A 265 -1.57 -1.08 -20.67
CA GLY A 265 -0.93 -0.89 -21.97
C GLY A 265 0.58 -0.67 -21.89
N ILE A 266 1.20 -0.98 -20.76
CA ILE A 266 2.66 -0.95 -20.61
C ILE A 266 3.25 -2.20 -21.25
N ASP A 267 4.26 -2.02 -22.10
CA ASP A 267 4.92 -3.13 -22.79
C ASP A 267 5.82 -3.92 -21.82
N THR A 268 5.26 -4.96 -21.19
CA THR A 268 6.00 -5.84 -20.29
C THR A 268 6.79 -6.91 -21.05
N LYS A 269 6.29 -7.38 -22.20
CA LYS A 269 6.84 -8.53 -22.94
C LYS A 269 8.18 -8.21 -23.62
N SER A 270 8.33 -7.00 -24.16
CA SER A 270 9.60 -6.59 -24.76
C SER A 270 10.63 -6.18 -23.69
N ARG A 271 10.15 -5.70 -22.54
CA ARG A 271 10.97 -5.13 -21.45
C ARG A 271 11.44 -6.14 -20.41
N VAL A 272 10.76 -7.28 -20.24
CA VAL A 272 11.10 -8.26 -19.20
C VAL A 272 11.46 -9.62 -19.79
N GLU A 273 12.64 -10.12 -19.41
CA GLU A 273 13.07 -11.48 -19.68
C GLU A 273 12.71 -12.37 -18.49
N ARG A 274 11.91 -13.41 -18.76
CA ARG A 274 11.50 -14.38 -17.75
C ARG A 274 12.63 -15.39 -17.50
N ASP A 275 13.50 -15.10 -16.53
CA ASP A 275 14.62 -15.95 -16.11
C ASP A 275 14.17 -16.97 -15.02
N GLY A 276 13.11 -16.66 -14.27
CA GLY A 276 12.59 -17.50 -13.18
C GLY A 276 11.31 -18.29 -13.46
N LEU A 277 10.47 -17.87 -14.42
CA LEU A 277 9.19 -18.56 -14.69
C LEU A 277 9.35 -19.88 -15.48
N GLY A 278 10.43 -20.03 -16.25
CA GLY A 278 10.67 -21.22 -17.08
C GLY A 278 11.23 -22.43 -16.34
N SER A 279 11.85 -22.24 -15.17
CA SER A 279 12.54 -23.29 -14.42
C SER A 279 11.70 -23.88 -13.29
N ALA A 280 10.85 -23.09 -12.63
CA ALA A 280 9.95 -23.59 -11.59
C ALA A 280 8.74 -24.36 -12.16
N ILE A 281 8.21 -23.96 -13.32
CA ILE A 281 7.06 -24.62 -13.96
C ILE A 281 7.45 -25.98 -14.61
N ARG A 282 8.74 -26.22 -14.88
CA ARG A 282 9.26 -27.50 -15.39
C ARG A 282 9.70 -28.48 -14.30
N SER A 283 9.53 -28.11 -13.03
CA SER A 283 9.97 -28.90 -11.88
C SER A 283 8.81 -29.49 -11.07
N ILE A 284 7.58 -29.47 -11.59
CA ILE A 284 6.40 -30.19 -11.08
C ILE A 284 5.96 -31.22 -12.10
#